data_AF-A0A6J7E8R0-F1
#
_entry.id   AF-A0A6J7E8R0-F1
#
_cell.length_a   1.000
_cell.length_b   1.000
_cell.length_c   1.000
_cell.angle_alpha   90.00
_cell.angle_beta   90.00
_cell.angle_gamma   90.00
#
_symmetry.space_group_name_H-M   'P 1'
#
loop_
_entity.id
_entity.type
_entity.pdbx_description
1 polymer ?
#
loop_
_entity_poly.entity_id
_entity_poly.type
_entity_poly.pdbx_seq_one_letter_code
_entity_poly.pdbx_strand_id
1 'polypeptide(L)'
;MCEVITDDEMATAITRIGPDPIHKGADPVRAWDRVHRSAAPIGALLMDQKIFAGVGNIYRAEVLFRHQISPFTHGRVISNKQFDAIWSDLVSLMTLGVKNGRIDTVRAVHLPEVMGREPRVDRHGGEVYVYRREGMKCFVCGAKIKMADMQGRKLYWCAKCQVG
;
A
#
# COMPACT_ATOMS: atom_id res chain seq x y z
N MET A 1 4.00 29.11 -2.51
CA MET A 1 3.21 30.00 -1.63
C MET A 1 2.41 29.09 -0.73
N CYS A 2 2.70 29.04 0.57
CA CYS A 2 1.86 28.33 1.54
C CYS A 2 0.77 29.32 1.96
N GLU A 3 -0.48 28.99 1.68
CA GLU A 3 -1.64 29.80 2.03
C GLU A 3 -2.30 29.20 3.28
N VAL A 4 -2.56 30.03 4.29
CA VAL A 4 -3.23 29.61 5.52
C VAL A 4 -4.73 29.63 5.25
N ILE A 5 -5.35 28.46 5.25
CA ILE A 5 -6.79 28.31 5.06
C ILE A 5 -7.53 28.45 6.39
N THR A 6 -8.79 28.87 6.35
CA THR A 6 -9.66 28.95 7.52
C THR A 6 -10.06 27.57 8.03
N ASP A 7 -10.52 27.46 9.28
CA ASP A 7 -10.95 26.19 9.88
C ASP A 7 -12.11 25.52 9.10
N ASP A 8 -13.01 26.31 8.52
CA ASP A 8 -14.12 25.82 7.69
C ASP A 8 -13.67 25.30 6.32
N GLU A 9 -12.68 25.96 5.72
CA GLU A 9 -12.03 25.49 4.48
C GLU A 9 -11.19 24.24 4.74
N MET A 10 -10.54 24.16 5.90
CA MET A 10 -9.84 22.95 6.36
C MET A 10 -10.81 21.80 6.58
N ALA A 11 -11.94 22.02 7.27
CA ALA A 11 -12.97 21.02 7.47
C ALA A 11 -13.54 20.53 6.11
N THR A 12 -13.80 21.45 5.18
CA THR A 12 -14.28 21.11 3.83
C THR A 12 -13.23 20.34 3.03
N ALA A 13 -11.96 20.72 3.10
CA ALA A 13 -10.87 19.99 2.45
C ALA A 13 -10.71 18.57 3.02
N ILE A 14 -10.84 18.39 4.33
CA ILE A 14 -10.79 17.09 5.01
C ILE A 14 -11.94 16.18 4.56
N THR A 15 -13.15 16.71 4.33
CA THR A 15 -14.28 15.87 3.84
C THR A 15 -14.04 15.28 2.45
N ARG A 16 -13.17 15.89 1.63
CA ARG A 16 -12.86 15.45 0.26
C ARG A 16 -11.82 14.33 0.19
N ILE A 17 -11.13 14.08 1.29
CA ILE A 17 -10.09 13.06 1.40
C ILE A 17 -10.68 11.80 2.06
N GLY A 18 -10.19 10.63 1.66
CA GLY A 18 -10.53 9.35 2.27
C GLY A 18 -10.07 9.27 3.73
N PRO A 19 -10.48 8.24 4.49
CA PRO A 19 -9.91 7.99 5.80
C PRO A 19 -8.39 7.76 5.71
N ASP A 20 -7.65 8.33 6.67
CA ASP A 20 -6.20 8.14 6.84
C ASP A 20 -5.96 6.97 7.81
N PRO A 21 -5.29 5.87 7.40
CA PRO A 21 -5.03 4.72 8.28
C PRO A 21 -4.36 5.05 9.62
N ILE A 22 -3.58 6.12 9.74
CA ILE A 22 -2.89 6.46 11.01
C ILE A 22 -3.63 7.51 11.85
N HIS A 23 -4.73 8.05 11.35
CA HIS A 23 -5.55 9.00 12.10
C HIS A 23 -6.47 8.26 13.09
N LYS A 24 -6.45 8.63 14.38
CA LYS A 24 -7.19 7.92 15.44
C LYS A 24 -8.70 7.85 15.22
N GLY A 25 -9.28 8.87 14.56
CA GLY A 25 -10.70 8.93 14.23
C GLY A 25 -11.03 8.43 12.82
N ALA A 26 -10.11 7.72 12.15
CA ALA A 26 -10.35 7.22 10.81
C ALA A 26 -11.45 6.15 10.81
N ASP A 27 -12.41 6.32 9.91
CA ASP A 27 -13.48 5.35 9.70
C ASP A 27 -13.17 4.46 8.48
N PRO A 28 -12.68 3.21 8.67
CA PRO A 28 -12.39 2.29 7.58
C PRO A 28 -13.63 1.92 6.78
N VAL A 29 -14.84 2.02 7.36
CA VAL A 29 -16.09 1.65 6.69
C VAL A 29 -16.30 2.52 5.46
N ARG A 30 -15.96 3.82 5.51
CA ARG A 30 -16.02 4.72 4.34
C ARG A 30 -15.15 4.26 3.17
N ALA A 31 -13.97 3.70 3.46
CA ALA A 31 -13.08 3.16 2.43
C ALA A 31 -13.61 1.82 1.90
N TRP A 32 -14.02 0.92 2.81
CA TRP A 32 -14.64 -0.36 2.47
C TRP A 32 -15.84 -0.19 1.52
N ASP A 33 -16.69 0.79 1.84
CA ASP A 33 -17.89 1.12 1.09
C ASP A 33 -17.63 1.50 -0.36
N ARG A 34 -16.49 2.14 -0.63
CA ARG A 34 -16.06 2.48 -1.99
C ARG A 34 -15.37 1.30 -2.67
N VAL A 35 -14.60 0.52 -1.93
CA VAL A 35 -13.87 -0.64 -2.46
C VAL A 35 -14.83 -1.73 -2.92
N HIS A 36 -15.72 -2.21 -2.06
CA HIS A 36 -16.56 -3.39 -2.35
C HIS A 36 -17.61 -3.15 -3.44
N ARG A 37 -17.91 -1.88 -3.77
CA ARG A 37 -18.82 -1.52 -4.87
C ARG A 37 -18.09 -1.25 -6.18
N SER A 38 -16.76 -1.18 -6.17
CA SER A 38 -15.99 -0.74 -7.33
C SER A 38 -15.62 -1.90 -8.26
N ALA A 39 -15.82 -1.68 -9.55
CA ALA A 39 -15.27 -2.53 -10.61
C ALA A 39 -13.81 -2.19 -10.93
N ALA A 40 -13.23 -1.13 -10.34
CA ALA A 40 -11.83 -0.79 -10.57
C ALA A 40 -10.88 -1.74 -9.80
N PRO A 41 -9.65 -1.96 -10.30
CA PRO A 41 -8.65 -2.77 -9.59
C PRO A 41 -8.27 -2.20 -8.22
N ILE A 42 -8.04 -3.06 -7.23
CA ILE A 42 -7.65 -2.67 -5.87
C ILE A 42 -6.33 -1.88 -5.85
N GLY A 43 -5.40 -2.17 -6.77
CA GLY A 43 -4.18 -1.39 -6.93
C GLY A 43 -4.43 0.05 -7.40
N ALA A 44 -5.53 0.33 -8.11
CA ALA A 44 -5.91 1.69 -8.45
C ALA A 44 -6.60 2.37 -7.26
N LEU A 45 -7.52 1.66 -6.60
CA LEU A 45 -8.29 2.17 -5.46
C LEU A 45 -7.40 2.59 -4.29
N LEU A 46 -6.34 1.82 -3.99
CA LEU A 46 -5.37 2.17 -2.94
C LEU A 46 -4.58 3.46 -3.20
N MET A 47 -4.52 3.95 -4.44
CA MET A 47 -3.87 5.23 -4.76
C MET A 47 -4.84 6.41 -4.75
N ASP A 48 -6.15 6.15 -4.77
CA ASP A 48 -7.16 7.20 -4.78
C ASP A 48 -7.22 7.85 -3.40
N GLN A 49 -6.73 9.09 -3.30
CA GLN A 49 -6.72 9.85 -2.05
C GLN A 49 -8.12 10.17 -1.53
N LYS A 50 -9.18 9.99 -2.34
CA LYS A 50 -10.58 10.08 -1.88
C LYS A 50 -11.06 8.80 -1.17
N ILE A 51 -10.31 7.70 -1.29
CA ILE A 51 -10.59 6.40 -0.66
C ILE A 51 -9.58 6.11 0.45
N PHE A 52 -8.29 6.32 0.20
CA PHE A 52 -7.22 6.08 1.17
C PHE A 52 -6.28 7.29 1.22
N ALA A 53 -6.35 8.08 2.28
CA ALA A 53 -5.43 9.19 2.46
C ALA A 53 -4.04 8.66 2.82
N GLY A 54 -2.99 9.26 2.27
CA GLY A 54 -1.60 8.96 2.64
C GLY A 54 -1.05 7.64 2.10
N VAL A 55 -1.91 6.74 1.59
CA VAL A 55 -1.46 5.51 0.92
C VAL A 55 -0.81 5.87 -0.41
N GLY A 56 0.50 5.68 -0.47
CA GLY A 56 1.33 5.92 -1.64
C GLY A 56 1.73 4.63 -2.37
N ASN A 57 2.55 4.79 -3.41
CA ASN A 57 2.91 3.69 -4.31
C ASN A 57 3.67 2.55 -3.62
N ILE A 58 4.49 2.86 -2.62
CA ILE A 58 5.22 1.86 -1.83
C ILE A 58 4.21 1.03 -1.04
N TYR A 59 3.40 1.67 -0.19
CA TYR A 59 2.39 0.97 0.62
C TYR A 59 1.41 0.16 -0.23
N ARG A 60 0.92 0.71 -1.35
CA ARG A 60 0.10 -0.06 -2.32
C ARG A 60 0.76 -1.38 -2.71
N ALA A 61 1.99 -1.31 -3.20
CA ALA A 61 2.67 -2.47 -3.76
C ALA A 61 2.97 -3.51 -2.67
N GLU A 62 3.43 -3.03 -1.52
CA GLU A 62 3.87 -3.86 -0.42
C GLU A 62 2.71 -4.51 0.36
N VAL A 63 1.63 -3.78 0.63
CA VAL A 63 0.48 -4.34 1.37
C VAL A 63 -0.22 -5.43 0.56
N LEU A 64 -0.41 -5.20 -0.75
CA LEU A 64 -1.01 -6.19 -1.64
C LEU A 64 -0.13 -7.44 -1.75
N PHE A 65 1.19 -7.27 -1.79
CA PHE A 65 2.13 -8.40 -1.76
C PHE A 65 2.03 -9.18 -0.44
N ARG A 66 2.02 -8.49 0.70
CA ARG A 66 1.95 -9.11 2.04
C ARG A 66 0.67 -9.91 2.27
N HIS A 67 -0.40 -9.56 1.57
CA HIS A 67 -1.68 -10.28 1.60
C HIS A 67 -1.91 -11.20 0.41
N GLN A 68 -0.93 -11.35 -0.49
CA GLN A 68 -1.01 -12.21 -1.68
C GLN A 68 -2.19 -11.86 -2.61
N ILE A 69 -2.56 -10.58 -2.67
CA ILE A 69 -3.67 -10.10 -3.49
C ILE A 69 -3.11 -9.51 -4.78
N SER A 70 -3.65 -9.95 -5.92
CA SER A 70 -3.33 -9.35 -7.21
C SER A 70 -3.75 -7.88 -7.24
N PRO A 71 -2.87 -6.95 -7.66
CA PRO A 71 -3.25 -5.54 -7.79
C PRO A 71 -4.33 -5.31 -8.85
N PHE A 72 -4.57 -6.29 -9.73
CA PHE A 72 -5.57 -6.28 -10.78
C PHE A 72 -6.93 -6.80 -10.31
N THR A 73 -7.03 -7.38 -9.11
CA THR A 73 -8.30 -7.85 -8.53
C THR A 73 -9.27 -6.67 -8.39
N HIS A 74 -10.48 -6.80 -8.92
CA HIS A 74 -11.51 -5.77 -8.79
C HIS A 74 -11.88 -5.55 -7.32
N GLY A 75 -12.11 -4.30 -6.92
CA GLY A 75 -12.49 -3.95 -5.54
C GLY A 75 -13.70 -4.74 -5.03
N ARG A 76 -14.72 -4.95 -5.88
CA ARG A 76 -15.91 -5.76 -5.57
C ARG A 76 -15.66 -7.25 -5.31
N VAL A 77 -14.48 -7.76 -5.64
CA VAL A 77 -14.08 -9.16 -5.38
C VAL A 77 -13.32 -9.26 -4.05
N ILE A 78 -12.82 -8.14 -3.51
CA ILE A 78 -12.16 -8.11 -2.21
C ILE A 78 -13.18 -8.42 -1.13
N SER A 79 -12.92 -9.49 -0.36
CA SER A 79 -13.74 -9.82 0.81
C SER A 79 -13.51 -8.82 1.94
N ASN A 80 -14.50 -8.67 2.81
CA ASN A 80 -14.39 -7.81 4.00
C ASN A 80 -13.18 -8.22 4.86
N LYS A 81 -12.94 -9.52 5.06
CA LYS A 81 -11.75 -10.03 5.77
C LYS A 81 -10.42 -9.62 5.12
N GLN A 82 -10.33 -9.64 3.79
CA GLN A 82 -9.13 -9.19 3.08
C GLN A 82 -8.94 -7.67 3.23
N PHE A 83 -10.03 -6.91 3.15
CA PHE A 83 -10.00 -5.46 3.35
C PHE A 83 -9.52 -5.11 4.77
N ASP A 84 -10.09 -5.74 5.81
CA ASP A 84 -9.70 -5.50 7.20
C ASP A 84 -8.23 -5.83 7.44
N ALA A 85 -7.75 -6.92 6.84
CA ALA A 85 -6.35 -7.30 6.90
C ALA A 85 -5.44 -6.25 6.23
N ILE A 86 -5.79 -5.79 5.03
CA ILE A 86 -5.09 -4.69 4.34
C ILE A 86 -5.08 -3.43 5.21
N TRP A 87 -6.24 -3.04 5.73
CA TRP A 87 -6.39 -1.84 6.54
C TRP A 87 -5.51 -1.89 7.78
N SER A 88 -5.61 -2.96 8.57
CA SER A 88 -4.79 -3.16 9.77
C SER A 88 -3.28 -3.15 9.49
N ASP A 89 -2.86 -3.73 8.36
CA ASP A 89 -1.46 -3.74 7.96
C ASP A 89 -1.01 -2.34 7.51
N LEU A 90 -1.86 -1.58 6.80
CA LEU A 90 -1.60 -0.17 6.48
C LEU A 90 -1.44 0.68 7.74
N VAL A 91 -2.35 0.56 8.73
CA VAL A 91 -2.23 1.28 10.01
C VAL A 91 -0.87 1.03 10.64
N SER A 92 -0.46 -0.24 10.70
CA SER A 92 0.80 -0.67 11.31
C SER A 92 2.01 -0.15 10.53
N LEU A 93 2.06 -0.38 9.22
CA LEU A 93 3.17 -0.01 8.34
C LEU A 93 3.35 1.50 8.25
N MET A 94 2.25 2.26 8.13
CA MET A 94 2.30 3.72 8.02
C MET A 94 2.69 4.36 9.35
N THR A 95 2.21 3.83 10.48
CA THR A 95 2.61 4.30 11.82
C THR A 95 4.12 4.09 12.04
N LEU A 96 4.63 2.90 11.69
CA LEU A 96 6.07 2.62 11.75
C LEU A 96 6.86 3.49 10.77
N GLY A 97 6.31 3.73 9.57
CA GLY A 97 6.92 4.59 8.55
C GLY A 97 7.14 6.02 9.04
N VAL A 98 6.12 6.60 9.68
CA VAL A 98 6.23 7.94 10.31
C VAL A 98 7.22 7.90 11.47
N LYS A 99 7.12 6.91 12.37
CA LYS A 99 7.98 6.81 13.55
C LYS A 99 9.47 6.66 13.20
N ASN A 100 9.78 5.87 12.19
CA ASN A 100 11.16 5.50 11.84
C ASN A 100 11.75 6.39 10.74
N GLY A 101 10.94 7.24 10.10
CA GLY A 101 11.36 8.06 8.95
C GLY A 101 11.70 7.26 7.70
N ARG A 102 11.36 5.96 7.65
CA ARG A 102 11.60 5.05 6.52
C ARG A 102 10.56 3.95 6.48
N ILE A 103 10.34 3.38 5.30
CA ILE A 103 9.32 2.34 5.09
C ILE A 103 9.98 0.96 5.11
N ASP A 104 9.71 0.20 6.18
CA ASP A 104 10.10 -1.20 6.31
C ASP A 104 8.85 -2.09 6.29
N THR A 105 8.71 -2.87 5.22
CA THR A 105 7.52 -3.72 4.97
C THR A 105 7.83 -5.20 4.97
N VAL A 106 9.12 -5.57 4.96
CA VAL A 106 9.56 -6.96 5.00
C VAL A 106 9.31 -7.55 6.39
N ARG A 107 8.59 -8.68 6.44
CA ARG A 107 8.35 -9.45 7.68
C ARG A 107 9.66 -10.03 8.20
N ALA A 108 9.75 -10.20 9.52
CA ALA A 108 10.93 -10.70 10.24
C ALA A 108 11.56 -11.94 9.59
N VAL A 109 10.74 -12.91 9.18
CA VAL A 109 11.19 -14.16 8.53
C VAL A 109 11.87 -13.99 7.17
N HIS A 110 11.75 -12.81 6.54
CA HIS A 110 12.33 -12.49 5.24
C HIS A 110 13.35 -11.34 5.31
N LEU A 111 13.77 -10.95 6.52
CA LEU A 111 14.80 -9.94 6.71
C LEU A 111 16.14 -10.38 6.12
N PRO A 112 17.00 -9.44 5.70
CA PRO A 112 18.28 -9.74 5.08
C PRO A 112 19.12 -10.77 5.85
N GLU A 113 19.27 -10.55 7.15
CA GLU A 113 20.03 -11.39 8.08
C GLU A 113 19.46 -12.80 8.25
N VAL A 114 18.13 -12.94 8.17
CA VAL A 114 17.44 -14.24 8.28
C VAL A 114 17.59 -15.04 6.98
N MET A 115 17.59 -14.36 5.84
CA MET A 115 17.70 -14.98 4.52
C MET A 115 19.14 -15.12 4.00
N GLY A 116 20.13 -14.57 4.72
CA GLY A 116 21.51 -14.52 4.25
C GLY A 116 21.68 -13.73 2.95
N ARG A 117 20.94 -12.64 2.79
CA ARG A 117 21.03 -11.73 1.63
C ARG A 117 21.52 -10.35 2.06
N GLU A 118 22.08 -9.62 1.10
CA GLU A 118 22.42 -8.22 1.32
C GLU A 118 21.17 -7.37 1.61
N PRO A 119 21.28 -6.37 2.52
CA PRO A 119 20.26 -5.34 2.69
C PRO A 119 20.03 -4.53 1.42
N ARG A 120 18.84 -3.96 1.30
CA ARG A 120 18.48 -3.10 0.19
C ARG A 120 19.22 -1.76 0.28
N VAL A 121 19.88 -1.39 -0.81
CA VAL A 121 20.52 -0.07 -0.97
C VAL A 121 19.62 0.82 -1.82
N ASP A 122 18.93 1.78 -1.20
CA ASP A 122 18.13 2.82 -1.87
C ASP A 122 18.24 4.13 -1.10
N ARG A 123 18.15 5.25 -1.82
CA ARG A 123 18.27 6.60 -1.24
C ARG A 123 17.26 6.92 -0.12
N HIS A 124 16.11 6.23 -0.08
CA HIS A 124 15.11 6.43 0.98
C HIS A 124 15.19 5.35 2.08
N GLY A 125 16.21 4.48 2.03
CA GLY A 125 16.34 3.33 2.92
C GLY A 125 15.16 2.36 2.82
N GLY A 126 15.00 1.56 3.87
CA GLY A 126 13.85 0.69 4.07
C GLY A 126 13.89 -0.63 3.29
N GLU A 127 13.38 -1.69 3.91
CA GLU A 127 13.22 -3.00 3.28
C GLU A 127 11.84 -3.18 2.65
N VAL A 128 11.82 -3.62 1.38
CA VAL A 128 10.59 -3.83 0.59
C VAL A 128 10.62 -5.16 -0.17
N TYR A 129 9.45 -5.77 -0.37
CA TYR A 129 9.29 -7.01 -1.12
C TYR A 129 9.25 -6.82 -2.63
N VAL A 130 8.60 -5.79 -3.16
CA VAL A 130 8.35 -5.68 -4.62
C VAL A 130 8.67 -4.31 -5.19
N TYR A 131 8.50 -3.24 -4.41
CA TYR A 131 8.63 -1.87 -4.89
C TYR A 131 10.04 -1.58 -5.44
N ARG A 132 10.11 -1.12 -6.70
CA ARG A 132 11.37 -0.88 -7.43
C ARG A 132 12.32 -2.08 -7.47
N ARG A 133 11.78 -3.30 -7.39
CA ARG A 133 12.53 -4.55 -7.51
C ARG A 133 12.23 -5.29 -8.80
N GLU A 134 11.73 -4.59 -9.83
CA GLU A 134 11.45 -5.16 -11.15
C GLU A 134 12.64 -6.00 -11.67
N GLY A 135 12.35 -7.19 -12.18
CA GLY A 135 13.35 -8.13 -12.69
C GLY A 135 14.13 -8.89 -11.60
N MET A 136 14.12 -8.43 -10.35
CA MET A 136 14.75 -9.14 -9.23
C MET A 136 13.90 -10.33 -8.77
N LYS A 137 14.55 -11.29 -8.08
CA LYS A 137 13.87 -12.45 -7.50
C LYS A 137 13.00 -12.04 -6.31
N CYS A 138 11.75 -12.49 -6.30
CA CYS A 138 10.86 -12.41 -5.15
C CYS A 138 11.49 -13.13 -3.95
N PHE A 139 11.45 -12.50 -2.78
CA PHE A 139 12.00 -13.09 -1.54
C PHE A 139 11.21 -14.30 -1.04
N VAL A 140 9.96 -14.48 -1.51
CA VAL A 140 9.10 -15.59 -1.07
C VAL A 140 9.19 -16.78 -2.03
N CYS A 141 9.04 -16.55 -3.34
CA CYS A 141 8.89 -17.65 -4.30
C CYS A 141 9.98 -17.72 -5.38
N GLY A 142 10.94 -16.77 -5.37
CA GLY A 142 12.03 -16.70 -6.35
C GLY A 142 11.67 -16.20 -7.75
N ALA A 143 10.38 -16.07 -8.09
CA ALA A 143 9.95 -15.56 -9.40
C ALA A 143 10.35 -14.08 -9.59
N LYS A 144 10.57 -13.65 -10.83
CA LYS A 144 10.91 -12.25 -11.14
C LYS A 144 9.74 -11.32 -10.80
N ILE A 145 10.02 -10.22 -10.10
CA ILE A 145 9.05 -9.15 -9.88
C ILE A 145 8.72 -8.48 -11.21
N LYS A 146 7.42 -8.24 -11.42
CA LYS A 146 6.87 -7.60 -12.60
C LYS A 146 6.60 -6.12 -12.32
N MET A 147 6.54 -5.34 -13.40
CA MET A 147 6.18 -3.94 -13.38
C MET A 147 5.23 -3.64 -14.54
N ALA A 148 4.29 -2.72 -14.30
CA ALA A 148 3.39 -2.17 -15.30
C ALA A 148 2.97 -0.76 -14.88
N ASP A 149 2.44 0.01 -15.83
CA ASP A 149 1.79 1.28 -15.51
C ASP A 149 0.34 1.07 -15.08
N MET A 150 -0.05 1.70 -13.98
CA MET A 150 -1.43 1.74 -13.50
C MET A 150 -1.76 3.17 -13.10
N GLN A 151 -2.62 3.81 -13.89
CA GLN A 151 -3.02 5.22 -13.72
C GLN A 151 -1.82 6.19 -13.60
N GLY A 152 -0.87 6.07 -14.54
CA GLY A 152 0.30 6.95 -14.60
C GLY A 152 1.33 6.75 -13.49
N ARG A 153 1.21 5.66 -12.70
CA ARG A 153 2.19 5.29 -11.67
C ARG A 153 2.64 3.84 -11.89
N LYS A 154 3.95 3.62 -11.81
CA LYS A 154 4.53 2.26 -11.84
C LYS A 154 3.97 1.41 -10.72
N LEU A 155 3.48 0.23 -11.05
CA LEU A 155 2.98 -0.80 -10.15
C LEU A 155 3.98 -1.95 -10.17
N TYR A 156 4.33 -2.48 -8.99
CA TYR A 156 5.24 -3.61 -8.83
C TYR A 156 4.52 -4.76 -8.13
N TRP A 157 4.68 -5.99 -8.62
CA TRP A 157 4.05 -7.16 -8.00
C TRP A 157 4.78 -8.46 -8.34
N CYS A 158 4.52 -9.51 -7.57
CA CYS A 158 4.96 -10.86 -7.90
C CYS A 158 3.81 -11.67 -8.49
N ALA A 159 3.84 -11.97 -9.80
CA ALA A 159 2.78 -12.71 -10.48
C ALA A 159 2.57 -14.16 -9.97
N LYS A 160 3.53 -14.72 -9.22
CA LYS A 160 3.41 -16.05 -8.60
C LYS A 160 2.85 -16.01 -7.18
N CYS A 161 3.17 -14.98 -6.39
CA CYS A 161 2.63 -14.84 -5.03
C CYS A 161 1.28 -14.14 -4.99
N GLN A 162 0.98 -13.29 -5.96
CA GLN A 162 -0.24 -12.49 -6.03
C GLN A 162 -1.09 -13.00 -7.18
N VAL A 163 -1.68 -14.17 -6.97
CA VAL A 163 -2.61 -14.77 -7.94
C VAL A 163 -3.96 -14.06 -7.84
N GLY A 164 -4.60 -13.86 -8.99
CA GLY A 164 -5.94 -13.28 -9.09
C GLY A 164 -7.00 -14.36 -9.15
#